data_AF-A0A971AJJ4-F1
#
_entry.id   AF-A0A971AJJ4-F1
#
_cell.length_a   1.000
_cell.length_b   1.000
_cell.length_c   1.000
_cell.angle_alpha   90.00
_cell.angle_beta   90.00
_cell.angle_gamma   90.00
#
_symmetry.space_group_name_H-M   'P 1'
#
loop_
_entity.id
_entity.type
_entity.pdbx_description
1 polymer ?
#
loop_
_entity_poly.entity_id
_entity_poly.type
_entity_poly.pdbx_seq_one_letter_code
_entity_poly.pdbx_strand_id
1 'polypeptide(L)'
;MAKEFFGYFDSTEGDERSYDASQFASVLTAGTQNGITSHSGGGLLVTSDGTGMMTTVTPGGIMINGYVYVMSDDGGELFTLAHSASGAAERIDRVVARLNLNSNAREITLGVLEGTPSAAPVLPALTRNGQIYELSIAQVRVRAATATILASDITDERADETVCGHAVPVWLKQSELDGQYSHSALTDAQIDTVLGG
;
A
#
# COMPACT_ATOMS: atom_id res chain seq x y z
N MET A 1 -12.73 -17.74 26.56
CA MET A 1 -11.50 -18.05 27.32
C MET A 1 -10.43 -17.05 26.89
N ALA A 2 -9.65 -16.50 27.82
CA ALA A 2 -8.53 -15.62 27.47
C ALA A 2 -7.34 -16.45 26.95
N LYS A 3 -6.56 -15.88 26.02
CA LYS A 3 -5.31 -16.46 25.51
C LYS A 3 -4.20 -15.44 25.75
N GLU A 4 -3.12 -15.87 26.38
CA GLU A 4 -1.96 -15.03 26.69
C GLU A 4 -0.84 -15.29 25.69
N PHE A 5 -0.04 -14.24 25.41
CA PHE A 5 1.17 -14.33 24.60
C PHE A 5 2.26 -13.50 25.27
N PHE A 6 3.44 -14.11 25.44
CA PHE A 6 4.66 -13.47 25.92
C PHE A 6 5.75 -13.80 24.90
N GLY A 7 6.42 -12.80 24.34
CA GLY A 7 7.42 -13.01 23.29
C GLY A 7 8.39 -11.85 23.15
N TYR A 8 9.40 -12.06 22.32
CA TYR A 8 10.57 -11.18 22.10
C TYR A 8 11.52 -11.07 23.29
N PHE A 9 11.74 -12.19 23.97
CA PHE A 9 12.84 -12.36 24.93
C PHE A 9 14.05 -13.02 24.26
N ASP A 10 15.23 -12.73 24.81
CA ASP A 10 16.49 -13.34 24.41
C ASP A 10 16.45 -14.86 24.60
N SER A 11 17.16 -15.57 23.73
CA SER A 11 17.41 -17.01 23.92
C SER A 11 18.40 -17.23 25.06
N THR A 12 18.25 -18.35 25.77
CA THR A 12 19.22 -18.79 26.80
C THR A 12 19.81 -20.14 26.43
N GLU A 13 20.89 -20.54 27.11
CA GLU A 13 21.44 -21.89 26.96
C GLU A 13 20.36 -22.93 27.29
N GLY A 14 20.00 -23.76 26.30
CA GLY A 14 18.96 -24.79 26.42
C GLY A 14 17.52 -24.31 26.16
N ASP A 15 17.30 -23.03 25.82
CA ASP A 15 15.99 -22.47 25.45
C ASP A 15 16.15 -21.47 24.30
N GLU A 16 16.23 -22.01 23.08
CA GLU A 16 16.25 -21.21 21.85
C GLU A 16 14.83 -20.71 21.53
N ARG A 17 14.70 -19.40 21.33
CA ARG A 17 13.44 -18.73 21.00
C ARG A 17 13.43 -18.32 19.54
N SER A 18 12.48 -18.86 18.77
CA SER A 18 12.17 -18.42 17.41
C SER A 18 10.83 -17.69 17.38
N TYR A 19 10.76 -16.65 16.54
CA TYR A 19 9.54 -15.87 16.33
C TYR A 19 9.23 -15.79 14.84
N ASP A 20 7.97 -16.02 14.49
CA ASP A 20 7.51 -15.96 13.11
C ASP A 20 7.20 -14.52 12.69
N ALA A 21 7.20 -14.27 11.38
CA ALA A 21 6.87 -12.96 10.82
C ALA A 21 5.48 -12.46 11.26
N SER A 22 4.51 -13.34 11.47
CA SER A 22 3.17 -12.98 11.96
C SER A 22 3.18 -12.47 13.41
N GLN A 23 4.06 -13.00 14.26
CA GLN A 23 4.23 -12.48 15.61
C GLN A 23 4.82 -11.07 15.54
N PHE A 24 5.76 -10.82 14.62
CA PHE A 24 6.40 -9.51 14.52
C PHE A 24 5.45 -8.47 13.95
N ALA A 25 4.70 -8.84 12.91
CA ALA A 25 3.62 -8.04 12.36
C ALA A 25 2.55 -7.71 13.41
N SER A 26 2.24 -8.64 14.33
CA SER A 26 1.32 -8.37 15.44
C SER A 26 1.82 -7.27 16.39
N VAL A 27 3.14 -7.17 16.61
CA VAL A 27 3.72 -6.10 17.44
C VAL A 27 3.58 -4.76 16.73
N LEU A 28 3.90 -4.70 15.43
CA LEU A 28 3.77 -3.46 14.64
C LEU A 28 2.31 -3.01 14.52
N THR A 29 1.38 -3.94 14.32
CA THR A 29 -0.06 -3.64 14.23
C THR A 29 -0.62 -3.08 15.55
N ALA A 30 -0.04 -3.45 16.70
CA ALA A 30 -0.45 -2.91 17.99
C ALA A 30 -0.09 -1.43 18.16
N GLY A 31 0.95 -0.96 17.45
CA GLY A 31 1.46 0.42 17.54
C GLY A 31 1.08 1.31 16.37
N THR A 32 0.91 0.76 15.16
CA THR A 32 0.84 1.53 13.91
C THR A 32 -0.37 1.13 13.06
N GLN A 33 -1.02 2.13 12.47
CA GLN A 33 -2.15 1.96 11.55
C GLN A 33 -1.71 1.44 10.18
N ASN A 34 -2.65 0.89 9.43
CA ASN A 34 -2.45 0.58 8.02
C ASN A 34 -2.34 1.87 7.21
N GLY A 35 -1.49 1.89 6.18
CA GLY A 35 -1.39 3.05 5.30
C GLY A 35 0.00 3.33 4.73
N ILE A 36 0.12 4.43 3.98
CA ILE A 36 1.36 4.91 3.39
C ILE A 36 2.36 5.27 4.50
N THR A 37 3.59 4.77 4.38
CA THR A 37 4.67 5.06 5.33
C THR A 37 5.49 6.27 4.89
N SER A 38 6.34 6.77 5.77
CA SER A 38 7.23 7.92 5.51
C SER A 38 8.53 7.55 4.78
N HIS A 39 8.58 6.47 4.01
CA HIS A 39 9.75 6.19 3.16
C HIS A 39 9.90 7.25 2.06
N SER A 40 11.13 7.49 1.63
CA SER A 40 11.47 8.38 0.52
C SER A 40 10.76 7.97 -0.78
N GLY A 41 10.64 8.91 -1.73
CA GLY A 41 10.20 8.58 -3.09
C GLY A 41 8.81 9.05 -3.51
N GLY A 42 8.07 9.73 -2.64
CA GLY A 42 6.76 10.30 -2.98
C GLY A 42 5.55 9.51 -2.49
N GLY A 43 5.78 8.43 -1.73
CA GLY A 43 4.74 7.73 -0.97
C GLY A 43 3.76 6.96 -1.85
N LEU A 44 4.26 6.26 -2.88
CA LEU A 44 3.45 5.48 -3.81
C LEU A 44 2.38 6.31 -4.53
N LEU A 45 2.72 7.54 -4.93
CA LEU A 45 1.81 8.40 -5.69
C LEU A 45 1.56 7.78 -7.06
N VAL A 46 0.28 7.69 -7.46
CA VAL A 46 -0.11 7.23 -8.79
C VAL A 46 -0.26 8.43 -9.72
N THR A 47 0.41 8.39 -10.87
CA THR A 47 0.38 9.44 -11.90
C THR A 47 0.19 8.84 -13.29
N SER A 48 -0.10 9.70 -14.28
CA SER A 48 -0.07 9.34 -15.70
C SER A 48 0.49 10.52 -16.50
N ASP A 49 1.29 10.23 -17.51
CA ASP A 49 1.79 11.19 -18.49
C ASP A 49 0.82 11.39 -19.67
N GLY A 50 -0.30 10.66 -19.70
CA GLY A 50 -1.26 10.69 -20.81
C GLY A 50 -0.92 9.74 -21.96
N THR A 51 0.12 8.91 -21.81
CA THR A 51 0.59 8.01 -22.87
C THR A 51 0.12 6.58 -22.61
N GLY A 52 -0.76 6.10 -23.49
CA GLY A 52 -1.26 4.72 -23.43
C GLY A 52 -2.11 4.42 -22.20
N MET A 53 -2.45 3.14 -22.05
CA MET A 53 -3.30 2.65 -20.97
C MET A 53 -2.47 2.26 -19.74
N MET A 54 -1.68 3.21 -19.22
CA MET A 54 -0.73 2.98 -18.14
C MET A 54 -0.86 4.03 -17.04
N THR A 55 -0.56 3.64 -15.81
CA THR A 55 -0.25 4.57 -14.71
C THR A 55 1.13 4.27 -14.15
N THR A 56 1.83 5.30 -13.69
CA THR A 56 3.13 5.20 -13.01
C THR A 56 2.94 5.32 -11.50
N VAL A 57 3.64 4.51 -10.73
CA VAL A 57 3.66 4.62 -9.27
C VAL A 57 5.04 5.10 -8.81
N THR A 58 5.09 6.18 -8.05
CA THR A 58 6.36 6.69 -7.52
C THR A 58 6.91 5.76 -6.43
N PRO A 59 8.22 5.78 -6.15
CA PRO A 59 8.77 5.09 -4.99
C PRO A 59 8.11 5.53 -3.66
N GLY A 60 8.29 4.75 -2.60
CA GLY A 60 7.64 4.94 -1.32
C GLY A 60 7.37 3.62 -0.61
N GLY A 61 6.59 3.64 0.47
CA GLY A 61 6.22 2.42 1.15
C GLY A 61 4.83 2.44 1.76
N ILE A 62 4.39 1.26 2.16
CA ILE A 62 3.08 1.03 2.75
C ILE A 62 3.16 -0.07 3.79
N MET A 63 2.40 0.08 4.88
CA MET A 63 2.22 -0.95 5.89
C MET A 63 0.79 -1.49 5.86
N ILE A 64 0.66 -2.81 5.84
CA ILE A 64 -0.63 -3.52 5.86
C ILE A 64 -0.56 -4.62 6.92
N ASN A 65 -1.37 -4.52 7.96
CA ASN A 65 -1.43 -5.43 9.11
C ASN A 65 -0.05 -5.77 9.67
N GLY A 66 0.81 -4.76 9.81
CA GLY A 66 2.17 -4.90 10.32
C GLY A 66 3.20 -5.47 9.34
N TYR A 67 2.81 -5.82 8.12
CA TYR A 67 3.71 -6.19 7.03
C TYR A 67 4.05 -4.95 6.20
N VAL A 68 5.28 -4.86 5.70
CA VAL A 68 5.81 -3.66 5.06
C VAL A 68 6.19 -3.95 3.60
N TYR A 69 5.87 -3.01 2.72
CA TYR A 69 6.39 -2.92 1.36
C TYR A 69 7.13 -1.59 1.18
N VAL A 70 8.28 -1.64 0.53
CA VAL A 70 9.08 -0.46 0.18
C VAL A 70 9.55 -0.61 -1.25
N MET A 71 9.32 0.42 -2.05
CA MET A 71 9.85 0.60 -3.39
C MET A 71 10.80 1.80 -3.35
N SER A 72 12.06 1.59 -3.72
CA SER A 72 13.07 2.65 -3.85
C SER A 72 13.38 2.93 -5.32
N ASP A 73 13.87 4.11 -5.63
CA ASP A 73 14.43 4.41 -6.95
C ASP A 73 15.84 3.81 -7.05
N ASP A 74 16.06 2.90 -8.00
CA ASP A 74 17.37 2.30 -8.29
C ASP A 74 18.02 2.90 -9.55
N GLY A 75 17.45 3.96 -10.11
CA GLY A 75 17.87 4.58 -11.38
C GLY A 75 17.43 3.79 -12.62
N GLY A 76 16.56 2.79 -12.45
CA GLY A 76 15.99 1.98 -13.53
C GLY A 76 14.75 2.59 -14.18
N GLU A 77 13.96 1.72 -14.83
CA GLU A 77 12.71 2.09 -15.47
C GLU A 77 11.61 2.40 -14.45
N LEU A 78 10.68 3.29 -14.82
CA LEU A 78 9.54 3.65 -13.97
C LEU A 78 8.65 2.42 -13.71
N PHE A 79 8.19 2.28 -12.47
CA PHE A 79 7.20 1.26 -12.13
C PHE A 79 5.84 1.64 -12.70
N THR A 80 5.36 0.86 -13.67
CA THR A 80 4.11 1.12 -14.38
C THR A 80 3.11 -0.03 -14.23
N LEU A 81 1.83 0.33 -14.18
CA LEU A 81 0.71 -0.58 -14.11
C LEU A 81 -0.17 -0.40 -15.36
N ALA A 82 -0.43 -1.50 -16.05
CA ALA A 82 -1.27 -1.51 -17.23
C ALA A 82 -2.75 -1.62 -16.85
N HIS A 83 -3.58 -0.87 -17.58
CA HIS A 83 -5.03 -0.97 -17.53
C HIS A 83 -5.54 -1.59 -18.83
N SER A 84 -6.51 -2.51 -18.75
CA SER A 84 -7.20 -2.94 -19.96
C SER A 84 -8.07 -1.80 -20.51
N ALA A 85 -8.23 -1.72 -21.83
CA ALA A 85 -9.19 -0.77 -22.41
C ALA A 85 -10.62 -1.08 -21.93
N SER A 86 -11.40 -0.04 -21.62
CA SER A 86 -12.83 -0.21 -21.40
C SER A 86 -13.58 -0.16 -22.73
N GLY A 87 -14.52 -1.07 -22.92
CA GLY A 87 -15.30 -1.20 -24.16
C GLY A 87 -16.26 -0.01 -24.37
N ALA A 88 -17.55 -0.31 -24.59
CA ALA A 88 -18.54 0.72 -24.92
C ALA A 88 -18.99 1.59 -23.72
N ALA A 89 -18.66 1.19 -22.49
CA ALA A 89 -18.99 1.92 -21.26
C ALA A 89 -17.72 2.23 -20.47
N GLU A 90 -17.78 3.25 -19.62
CA GLU A 90 -16.69 3.58 -18.70
C GLU A 90 -16.71 2.66 -17.47
N ARG A 91 -15.58 2.61 -16.75
CA ARG A 91 -15.46 1.96 -15.45
C ARG A 91 -14.48 2.72 -14.56
N ILE A 92 -14.46 2.39 -13.27
CA ILE A 92 -13.45 2.90 -12.34
C ILE A 92 -12.66 1.70 -11.83
N ASP A 93 -11.35 1.72 -12.04
CA ASP A 93 -10.42 0.77 -11.46
C ASP A 93 -9.84 1.35 -10.16
N ARG A 94 -9.29 0.50 -9.30
CA ARG A 94 -8.46 0.93 -8.16
C ARG A 94 -7.03 0.47 -8.38
N VAL A 95 -6.06 1.34 -8.12
CA VAL A 95 -4.68 0.89 -7.85
C VAL A 95 -4.62 0.52 -6.38
N VAL A 96 -4.24 -0.72 -6.09
CA VAL A 96 -4.26 -1.28 -4.73
C VAL A 96 -2.89 -1.81 -4.34
N ALA A 97 -2.59 -1.71 -3.06
CA ALA A 97 -1.57 -2.52 -2.42
C ALA A 97 -2.25 -3.72 -1.75
N ARG A 98 -1.85 -4.94 -2.12
CA ARG A 98 -2.45 -6.19 -1.67
C ARG A 98 -1.45 -6.99 -0.85
N LEU A 99 -1.72 -7.13 0.44
CA LEU A 99 -1.09 -8.14 1.28
C LEU A 99 -1.68 -9.51 0.96
N ASN A 100 -0.81 -10.48 0.65
CA ASN A 100 -1.17 -11.86 0.41
C ASN A 100 -0.41 -12.81 1.35
N LEU A 101 -1.10 -13.32 2.36
CA LEU A 101 -0.56 -14.24 3.37
C LEU A 101 -0.70 -15.72 2.98
N ASN A 102 -1.18 -16.03 1.76
CA ASN A 102 -1.17 -17.42 1.29
C ASN A 102 0.27 -17.95 1.27
N SER A 103 0.46 -19.20 1.68
CA SER A 103 1.78 -19.82 1.86
C SER A 103 2.67 -19.80 0.61
N ASN A 104 2.08 -19.65 -0.57
CA ASN A 104 2.81 -19.65 -1.84
C ASN A 104 3.16 -18.24 -2.36
N ALA A 105 2.62 -17.18 -1.73
CA ALA A 105 2.85 -15.79 -2.12
C ALA A 105 3.67 -15.05 -1.04
N ARG A 106 3.09 -14.79 0.13
CA ARG A 106 3.73 -14.09 1.28
C ARG A 106 4.39 -12.77 0.87
N GLU A 107 3.61 -11.92 0.23
CA GLU A 107 4.11 -10.66 -0.35
C GLU A 107 3.05 -9.56 -0.25
N ILE A 108 3.50 -8.32 -0.38
CA ILE A 108 2.64 -7.19 -0.71
C ILE A 108 2.96 -6.80 -2.16
N THR A 109 1.93 -6.71 -3.00
CA THR A 109 2.07 -6.30 -4.40
C THR A 109 1.20 -5.09 -4.71
N LEU A 110 1.69 -4.25 -5.62
CA LEU A 110 0.90 -3.19 -6.25
C LEU A 110 0.22 -3.73 -7.50
N GLY A 111 -1.04 -3.39 -7.71
CA GLY A 111 -1.77 -3.87 -8.88
C GLY A 111 -3.05 -3.10 -9.15
N VAL A 112 -3.64 -3.37 -10.31
CA VAL A 112 -4.93 -2.82 -10.73
C VAL A 112 -6.03 -3.80 -10.35
N LEU A 113 -6.97 -3.34 -9.52
CA LEU A 113 -8.25 -3.99 -9.30
C LEU A 113 -9.26 -3.39 -10.28
N GLU A 114 -9.58 -4.12 -11.35
CA GLU A 114 -10.47 -3.63 -12.39
C GLU A 114 -11.91 -3.51 -11.91
N GLY A 115 -12.57 -2.41 -12.30
CA GLY A 115 -14.00 -2.22 -12.11
C GLY A 115 -14.83 -2.96 -13.16
N THR A 116 -16.16 -2.78 -13.07
CA THR A 116 -17.09 -3.30 -14.07
C THR A 116 -17.60 -2.15 -14.97
N PRO A 117 -17.52 -2.26 -16.30
CA PRO A 117 -18.09 -1.30 -17.23
C PRO A 117 -19.59 -1.06 -17.01
N SER A 118 -20.00 0.20 -16.87
CA SER A 118 -21.38 0.59 -16.59
C SER A 118 -21.65 2.04 -17.02
N ALA A 119 -22.90 2.40 -17.26
CA ALA A 119 -23.32 3.80 -17.45
C ALA A 119 -23.22 4.63 -16.15
N ALA A 120 -23.20 3.95 -15.01
CA ALA A 120 -22.90 4.52 -13.70
C ALA A 120 -21.86 3.61 -13.03
N PRO A 121 -20.55 3.81 -13.31
CA PRO A 121 -19.49 3.03 -12.72
C PRO A 121 -19.50 3.09 -11.20
N VAL A 122 -19.19 1.96 -10.57
CA VAL A 122 -19.00 1.86 -9.12
C VAL A 122 -17.59 1.41 -8.83
N LEU A 123 -17.09 1.82 -7.67
CA LEU A 123 -15.76 1.42 -7.21
C LEU A 123 -15.74 -0.08 -6.91
N PRO A 124 -14.72 -0.83 -7.37
CA PRO A 124 -14.58 -2.22 -6.99
C PRO A 124 -14.35 -2.32 -5.48
N ALA A 125 -14.92 -3.36 -4.88
CA ALA A 125 -14.83 -3.61 -3.46
C ALA A 125 -13.44 -4.16 -3.10
N LEU A 126 -12.85 -3.63 -2.03
CA LEU A 126 -11.57 -4.13 -1.50
C LEU A 126 -11.77 -5.47 -0.77
N THR A 127 -10.84 -6.38 -0.98
CA THR A 127 -10.74 -7.64 -0.25
C THR A 127 -10.02 -7.39 1.08
N ARG A 128 -10.71 -7.58 2.20
CA ARG A 128 -10.15 -7.46 3.56
C ARG A 128 -10.55 -8.67 4.40
N ASN A 129 -9.82 -9.77 4.24
CA ASN A 129 -10.01 -11.01 4.98
C ASN A 129 -8.67 -11.49 5.59
N GLY A 130 -8.67 -12.67 6.21
CA GLY A 130 -7.49 -13.19 6.92
C GLY A 130 -6.30 -13.61 6.04
N GLN A 131 -6.50 -13.77 4.72
CA GLN A 131 -5.45 -14.17 3.78
C GLN A 131 -5.06 -13.05 2.82
N ILE A 132 -6.04 -12.27 2.37
CA ILE A 132 -5.86 -11.15 1.46
C ILE A 132 -6.38 -9.89 2.13
N TYR A 133 -5.53 -8.85 2.15
CA TYR A 133 -5.92 -7.53 2.65
C TYR A 133 -5.46 -6.43 1.71
N GLU A 134 -6.39 -5.60 1.27
CA GLU A 134 -6.14 -4.55 0.29
C GLU A 134 -6.35 -3.15 0.87
N LEU A 135 -5.45 -2.25 0.48
CA LEU A 135 -5.59 -0.80 0.61
C LEU A 135 -5.62 -0.16 -0.78
N SER A 136 -6.48 0.83 -0.98
CA SER A 136 -6.58 1.56 -2.25
C SER A 136 -5.76 2.82 -2.24
N ILE A 137 -4.75 2.93 -3.10
CA ILE A 137 -3.89 4.12 -3.17
C ILE A 137 -4.41 5.15 -4.17
N ALA A 138 -5.15 4.72 -5.19
CA ALA A 138 -5.82 5.64 -6.14
C ALA A 138 -7.00 4.98 -6.85
N GLN A 139 -7.93 5.81 -7.33
CA GLN A 139 -8.94 5.44 -8.33
C GLN A 139 -8.46 5.87 -9.71
N VAL A 140 -8.79 5.08 -10.73
CA VAL A 140 -8.50 5.38 -12.13
C VAL A 140 -9.78 5.26 -12.94
N ARG A 141 -10.26 6.38 -13.49
CA ARG A 141 -11.42 6.40 -14.38
C ARG A 141 -11.01 5.97 -15.78
N VAL A 142 -11.39 4.76 -16.18
CA VAL A 142 -11.18 4.27 -17.54
C VAL A 142 -12.39 4.63 -18.39
N ARG A 143 -12.24 5.67 -19.21
CA ARG A 143 -13.32 6.16 -20.10
C ARG A 143 -13.65 5.13 -21.18
N ALA A 144 -14.91 5.13 -21.64
CA ALA A 144 -15.35 4.28 -22.74
C ALA A 144 -14.49 4.51 -24.00
N ALA A 145 -14.03 3.41 -24.62
CA ALA A 145 -13.25 3.42 -25.85
C ALA A 145 -12.00 4.32 -25.84
N THR A 146 -11.43 4.62 -24.67
CA THR A 146 -10.17 5.36 -24.58
C THR A 146 -8.97 4.46 -24.86
N ALA A 147 -7.92 5.05 -25.41
CA ALA A 147 -6.61 4.42 -25.56
C ALA A 147 -5.54 5.04 -24.63
N THR A 148 -5.94 6.01 -23.82
CA THR A 148 -5.05 6.68 -22.86
C THR A 148 -5.73 6.92 -21.52
N ILE A 149 -4.94 6.90 -20.44
CA ILE A 149 -5.33 7.37 -19.10
C ILE A 149 -4.76 8.77 -18.90
N LEU A 150 -5.58 9.76 -18.58
CA LEU A 150 -5.10 11.12 -18.30
C LEU A 150 -4.82 11.30 -16.81
N ALA A 151 -3.98 12.27 -16.45
CA ALA A 151 -3.79 12.65 -15.05
C ALA A 151 -5.11 13.07 -14.37
N SER A 152 -6.05 13.65 -15.12
CA SER A 152 -7.38 14.02 -14.62
C SER A 152 -8.34 12.84 -14.42
N ASP A 153 -7.96 11.65 -14.86
CA ASP A 153 -8.71 10.41 -14.61
C ASP A 153 -8.29 9.74 -13.29
N ILE A 154 -7.24 10.24 -12.63
CA ILE A 154 -6.70 9.68 -11.39
C ILE A 154 -7.22 10.48 -10.20
N THR A 155 -7.74 9.78 -9.19
CA THR A 155 -8.11 10.35 -7.90
C THR A 155 -7.25 9.71 -6.82
N ASP A 156 -6.47 10.50 -6.09
CA ASP A 156 -5.62 10.03 -4.99
C ASP A 156 -6.49 9.61 -3.79
N GLU A 157 -6.24 8.42 -3.25
CA GLU A 157 -6.95 7.85 -2.10
C GLU A 157 -6.03 7.59 -0.90
N ARG A 158 -4.73 7.93 -1.01
CA ARG A 158 -3.75 7.66 0.06
C ARG A 158 -4.11 8.34 1.38
N ALA A 159 -4.70 9.53 1.31
CA ALA A 159 -5.12 10.26 2.49
C ALA A 159 -6.46 9.79 3.09
N ASP A 160 -7.22 8.93 2.39
CA ASP A 160 -8.52 8.45 2.87
C ASP A 160 -8.34 7.26 3.83
N GLU A 161 -8.52 7.54 5.14
CA GLU A 161 -8.42 6.55 6.23
C GLU A 161 -9.34 5.33 6.05
N THR A 162 -10.43 5.44 5.27
CA THR A 162 -11.38 4.35 5.10
C THR A 162 -10.86 3.27 4.14
N VAL A 163 -10.03 3.67 3.17
CA VAL A 163 -9.51 2.80 2.10
C VAL A 163 -7.99 2.61 2.12
N CYS A 164 -7.21 3.57 2.65
CA CYS A 164 -5.76 3.49 2.79
C CYS A 164 -5.25 4.14 4.08
N GLY A 165 -5.10 5.47 4.09
CA GLY A 165 -4.55 6.24 5.21
C GLY A 165 -3.02 6.28 5.26
N HIS A 166 -2.49 6.82 6.36
CA HIS A 166 -1.06 6.86 6.67
C HIS A 166 -0.71 5.91 7.82
N ALA A 167 0.46 5.28 7.71
CA ALA A 167 1.00 4.40 8.75
C ALA A 167 1.54 5.23 9.92
N VAL A 168 0.63 5.70 10.76
CA VAL A 168 0.91 6.52 11.95
C VAL A 168 0.54 5.76 13.23
N PRO A 169 0.95 6.23 14.42
CA PRO A 169 0.57 5.56 15.66
C PRO A 169 -0.94 5.38 15.81
N VAL A 170 -1.39 4.25 16.35
CA VAL A 170 -2.83 3.92 16.46
C VAL A 170 -3.64 4.88 17.33
N TRP A 171 -2.98 5.66 18.20
CA TRP A 171 -3.62 6.67 19.04
C TRP A 171 -3.67 8.06 18.41
N LEU A 172 -3.04 8.26 17.24
CA LEU A 172 -3.01 9.52 16.51
C LEU A 172 -4.03 9.48 15.37
N LYS A 173 -4.91 10.47 15.25
CA LYS A 173 -5.83 10.55 14.11
C LYS A 173 -5.14 11.23 12.93
N GLN A 174 -5.42 10.80 11.69
CA GLN A 174 -4.78 11.41 10.52
C GLN A 174 -5.23 12.87 10.35
N SER A 175 -6.47 13.20 10.75
CA SER A 175 -6.95 14.59 10.79
C SER A 175 -6.09 15.53 11.67
N GLU A 176 -5.31 14.98 12.61
CA GLU A 176 -4.41 15.74 13.49
C GLU A 176 -3.02 15.94 12.84
N LEU A 177 -2.69 15.20 11.78
CA LEU A 177 -1.44 15.32 11.04
C LEU A 177 -1.44 16.49 10.05
N ASP A 178 -2.58 16.73 9.40
CA ASP A 178 -2.76 17.71 8.30
C ASP A 178 -2.51 19.18 8.70
N GLY A 179 -2.26 19.46 9.98
CA GLY A 179 -1.95 20.80 10.48
C GLY A 179 -0.73 20.92 11.39
N GLN A 180 -0.04 19.81 11.73
CA GLN A 180 0.93 19.83 12.85
C GLN A 180 2.23 19.08 12.62
N TYR A 181 2.31 18.14 11.68
CA TYR A 181 3.50 17.28 11.54
C TYR A 181 3.98 17.18 10.09
N SER A 182 4.99 17.98 9.74
CA SER A 182 5.84 17.72 8.58
C SER A 182 6.69 16.49 8.89
N HIS A 183 6.24 15.32 8.44
CA HIS A 183 7.08 14.12 8.47
C HIS A 183 8.09 14.25 7.34
N SER A 184 9.34 14.60 7.67
CA SER A 184 10.44 14.44 6.73
C SER A 184 10.57 12.96 6.42
N ALA A 185 10.47 12.59 5.13
CA ALA A 185 10.67 11.22 4.72
C ALA A 185 12.00 10.68 5.24
N LEU A 186 12.04 9.39 5.61
CA LEU A 186 13.28 8.71 5.94
C LEU A 186 14.21 8.79 4.72
N THR A 187 15.44 9.22 4.93
CA THR A 187 16.44 9.26 3.87
C THR A 187 16.92 7.85 3.56
N ASP A 188 17.41 7.62 2.35
CA ASP A 188 17.95 6.32 1.94
C ASP A 188 19.11 5.90 2.88
N ALA A 189 19.91 6.85 3.35
CA ALA A 189 20.94 6.63 4.36
C ALA A 189 20.39 6.15 5.72
N GLN A 190 19.22 6.64 6.14
CA GLN A 190 18.55 6.16 7.36
C GLN A 190 18.01 4.75 7.19
N ILE A 191 17.51 4.40 5.99
CA ILE A 191 17.04 3.06 5.64
C ILE A 191 18.24 2.08 5.63
N ASP A 192 19.34 2.42 4.97
CA ASP A 192 20.55 1.58 4.88
C ASP A 192 21.19 1.31 6.23
N THR A 193 21.17 2.28 7.15
CA THR A 193 21.68 2.11 8.52
C THR A 193 20.90 1.03 9.29
N VAL A 194 19.60 0.88 9.01
CA VAL A 194 18.76 -0.15 9.65
C VAL A 194 18.88 -1.50 8.95
N LEU A 195 19.15 -1.52 7.63
CA LEU A 195 19.28 -2.72 6.82
C LEU A 195 20.68 -3.38 6.87
N GLY A 196 21.63 -2.77 7.57
CA GLY A 196 22.90 -3.42 7.91
C GLY A 196 24.07 -3.06 7.01
N GLY A 197 24.44 -1.78 7.00
CA GLY A 197 25.86 -1.42 6.97
C GLY A 197 26.61 -1.92 8.21
#